data_AF-A0A508A3L2-F1
#
_entry.id   AF-A0A508A3L2-F1
#
_cell.length_a   1.000
_cell.length_b   1.000
_cell.length_c   1.000
_cell.angle_alpha   90.00
_cell.angle_beta   90.00
_cell.angle_gamma   90.00
#
_symmetry.space_group_name_H-M   'P 1'
#
loop_
_entity.id
_entity.type
_entity.pdbx_description
1 polymer ?
#
loop_
_entity_poly.entity_id
_entity_poly.type
_entity_poly.pdbx_seq_one_letter_code
_entity_poly.pdbx_strand_id
1 'polypeptide(L)'
;MRFTKQNLIKTAAIGSAFVGALAVAAPASANSFGPTDSHGVVKVNYNDGEDEFCVTGNYHHGSVVYLVPETSGRGPSHKITVSDGETKCVSLATAYEDSRYYYQTGIPLIGGRYSAEYFYS
;
A
#
# COMPACT_ATOMS: atom_id res chain seq x y z
N MET A 1 -10.45 -17.35 22.69
CA MET A 1 -9.88 -17.18 21.33
C MET A 1 -8.65 -16.31 21.46
N ARG A 2 -7.48 -16.82 21.08
CA ARG A 2 -6.19 -16.14 21.18
C ARG A 2 -5.54 -16.27 19.80
N PHE A 3 -5.60 -15.22 18.99
CA PHE A 3 -4.99 -15.20 17.66
C PHE A 3 -3.63 -14.51 17.75
N THR A 4 -2.61 -15.36 17.89
CA THR A 4 -1.19 -15.03 17.77
C THR A 4 -0.89 -14.75 16.31
N LYS A 5 -0.19 -13.66 15.99
CA LYS A 5 0.47 -13.48 14.68
C LYS A 5 1.35 -14.72 14.43
N GLN A 6 1.04 -15.53 13.42
CA GLN A 6 1.82 -16.73 13.11
C GLN A 6 2.76 -16.44 11.92
N ASN A 7 3.98 -16.07 12.30
CA ASN A 7 5.28 -16.39 11.69
C ASN A 7 5.39 -16.52 10.15
N LEU A 8 6.12 -15.58 9.55
CA LEU A 8 7.14 -15.92 8.58
C LEU A 8 8.50 -15.44 9.07
N ILE A 9 9.28 -16.43 9.49
CA ILE A 9 10.67 -16.34 9.92
C ILE A 9 11.47 -15.82 8.71
N LYS A 10 12.08 -14.64 8.84
CA LYS A 10 13.07 -14.11 7.89
C LYS A 10 14.24 -15.09 7.79
N THR A 11 14.16 -16.02 6.84
CA THR A 11 15.23 -16.99 6.55
C THR A 11 15.88 -16.57 5.24
N ALA A 12 16.95 -15.79 5.36
CA ALA A 12 17.88 -15.62 4.26
C ALA A 12 18.63 -16.96 4.08
N ALA A 13 18.32 -17.70 3.01
CA ALA A 13 19.09 -18.86 2.60
C ALA A 13 19.16 -18.92 1.07
N ILE A 14 20.38 -18.70 0.57
CA ILE A 14 20.80 -18.92 -0.81
C ILE A 14 20.82 -20.44 -1.06
N GLY A 15 20.21 -20.92 -2.17
CA GLY A 15 20.58 -22.22 -2.75
C GLY A 15 19.45 -23.09 -3.30
N SER A 16 19.46 -23.25 -4.62
CA SER A 16 19.13 -24.45 -5.44
C SER A 16 17.74 -25.10 -5.45
N ALA A 17 17.13 -24.98 -6.64
CA ALA A 17 16.38 -25.96 -7.44
C ALA A 17 15.31 -26.86 -6.80
N PHE A 18 14.07 -26.80 -7.31
CA PHE A 18 13.24 -27.98 -7.60
C PHE A 18 12.06 -27.64 -8.54
N VAL A 19 11.82 -28.50 -9.52
CA VAL A 19 10.63 -28.51 -10.41
C VAL A 19 9.46 -29.14 -9.65
N GLY A 20 8.27 -28.54 -9.75
CA GLY A 20 7.03 -29.15 -9.26
C GLY A 20 5.83 -28.26 -9.56
N ALA A 21 5.06 -28.62 -10.59
CA ALA A 21 3.81 -27.98 -10.92
C ALA A 21 2.81 -28.19 -9.77
N LEU A 22 2.62 -27.15 -8.96
CA LEU A 22 1.45 -27.01 -8.10
C LEU A 22 0.47 -26.13 -8.87
N ALA A 23 -0.70 -26.67 -9.17
CA ALA A 23 -1.86 -25.85 -9.51
C ALA A 23 -2.24 -25.08 -8.24
N VAL A 24 -1.53 -23.98 -8.02
CA VAL A 24 -1.86 -22.98 -7.00
C VAL A 24 -3.08 -22.27 -7.57
N ALA A 25 -4.26 -22.50 -6.98
CA ALA A 25 -5.33 -21.53 -7.13
C ALA A 25 -4.70 -20.20 -6.76
N ALA A 26 -4.54 -19.30 -7.75
CA ALA A 26 -3.84 -18.06 -7.55
C ALA A 26 -4.42 -17.42 -6.29
N PRO A 27 -3.61 -17.11 -5.26
CA PRO A 27 -4.07 -16.12 -4.29
C PRO A 27 -4.52 -14.93 -5.15
N ALA A 28 -5.59 -14.25 -4.75
CA ALA A 28 -5.93 -12.98 -5.38
C ALA A 28 -4.83 -12.01 -4.96
N SER A 29 -3.65 -12.16 -5.58
CA SER A 29 -2.39 -11.61 -5.14
C SER A 29 -2.59 -10.12 -5.02
N ALA A 30 -2.45 -9.60 -3.80
CA ALA A 30 -2.12 -8.22 -3.62
C ALA A 30 -0.88 -7.96 -4.49
N ASN A 31 -1.09 -7.26 -5.60
CA ASN A 31 -0.04 -7.03 -6.57
C ASN A 31 0.54 -5.66 -6.26
N SER A 32 1.83 -5.64 -5.94
CA SER A 32 2.61 -4.41 -5.93
C SER A 32 2.30 -3.61 -7.19
N PHE A 33 2.09 -2.31 -7.03
CA PHE A 33 1.77 -1.42 -8.13
C PHE A 33 2.56 -0.13 -8.03
N GLY A 34 2.65 0.54 -9.19
CA GLY A 34 3.28 1.83 -9.30
C GLY A 34 4.78 1.77 -9.60
N PRO A 35 5.45 2.93 -9.58
CA PRO A 35 4.89 4.25 -9.29
C PRO A 35 3.84 4.71 -10.32
N THR A 36 2.64 5.05 -9.86
CA THR A 36 1.52 5.53 -10.68
C THR A 36 1.23 7.00 -10.37
N ASP A 37 1.04 7.82 -11.39
CA ASP A 37 0.61 9.20 -11.21
C ASP A 37 -0.87 9.25 -10.79
N SER A 38 -1.13 9.87 -9.65
CA SER A 38 -2.48 10.09 -9.12
C SER A 38 -2.82 11.57 -9.31
N HIS A 39 -3.60 11.83 -10.36
CA HIS A 39 -4.15 13.14 -10.70
C HIS A 39 -3.12 14.27 -10.92
N GLY A 40 -1.86 13.95 -11.25
CA GLY A 40 -0.77 14.91 -11.41
C GLY A 40 -0.29 15.53 -10.09
N VAL A 41 -0.75 15.03 -8.94
CA VAL A 41 -0.54 15.67 -7.62
C VAL A 41 0.41 14.87 -6.75
N VAL A 42 0.37 13.55 -6.86
CA VAL A 42 1.31 12.63 -6.21
C VAL A 42 1.60 11.45 -7.12
N LYS A 43 2.72 10.77 -6.88
CA LYS A 43 2.97 9.43 -7.38
C LYS A 43 2.82 8.43 -6.24
N VAL A 44 2.09 7.35 -6.47
CA VAL A 44 1.81 6.32 -5.48
C VAL A 44 2.46 5.01 -5.90
N ASN A 45 3.10 4.33 -4.94
CA ASN A 45 3.66 3.00 -5.11
C ASN A 45 3.26 2.14 -3.91
N TYR A 46 2.80 0.92 -4.17
CA TYR A 46 2.60 -0.09 -3.13
C TYR A 46 3.51 -1.28 -3.41
N ASN A 47 4.23 -1.72 -2.38
CA ASN A 47 5.02 -2.93 -2.39
C ASN A 47 4.41 -3.93 -1.41
N ASP A 48 3.75 -4.94 -1.96
CA ASP A 48 3.11 -6.01 -1.20
C ASP A 48 4.12 -6.82 -0.36
N GLY A 49 5.29 -7.14 -0.93
CA GLY A 49 6.30 -7.95 -0.26
C GLY A 49 6.94 -7.29 0.97
N GLU A 50 6.83 -5.97 1.10
CA GLU A 50 7.31 -5.20 2.27
C GLU A 50 6.16 -4.56 3.07
N ASP A 51 4.90 -4.86 2.72
CA ASP A 51 3.70 -4.20 3.23
C ASP A 51 3.83 -2.66 3.22
N GLU A 52 4.39 -2.06 2.17
CA GLU A 52 4.78 -0.65 2.17
C GLU A 52 4.03 0.16 1.13
N PHE A 53 3.37 1.23 1.57
CA PHE A 53 2.72 2.21 0.71
C PHE A 53 3.48 3.53 0.73
N CYS A 54 4.04 3.91 -0.41
CA CYS A 54 4.83 5.12 -0.60
C CYS A 54 4.08 6.15 -1.45
N VAL A 55 4.23 7.41 -1.06
CA VAL A 55 3.69 8.58 -1.77
C VAL A 55 4.83 9.55 -2.02
N THR A 56 5.00 9.98 -3.27
CA THR A 56 5.90 11.06 -3.67
C THR A 56 5.09 12.27 -4.09
N GLY A 57 5.37 13.44 -3.53
CA GLY A 57 4.73 14.69 -3.93
C GLY A 57 5.17 15.13 -5.32
N ASN A 58 4.20 15.58 -6.14
CA ASN A 58 4.43 16.12 -7.49
C ASN A 58 3.80 17.51 -7.67
N TYR A 59 3.40 18.15 -6.56
CA TYR A 59 2.68 19.42 -6.55
C TYR A 59 3.35 20.42 -5.61
N HIS A 60 3.73 21.58 -6.15
CA HIS A 60 4.49 22.63 -5.47
C HIS A 60 3.87 23.19 -4.19
N HIS A 61 2.55 23.05 -3.99
CA HIS A 61 1.87 23.46 -2.76
C HIS A 61 1.67 22.34 -1.73
N GLY A 62 2.24 21.17 -1.99
CA GLY A 62 2.06 19.98 -1.16
C GLY A 62 0.72 19.28 -1.37
N SER A 63 0.70 18.02 -0.97
CA SER A 63 -0.39 17.09 -1.22
C SER A 63 -0.70 16.27 0.03
N VAL A 64 -1.94 15.84 0.16
CA VAL A 64 -2.36 14.91 1.22
C VAL A 64 -2.96 13.66 0.59
N VAL A 65 -2.59 12.49 1.12
CA VAL A 65 -3.17 11.20 0.76
C VAL A 65 -3.76 10.57 2.02
N TYR A 66 -5.03 10.18 1.93
CA TYR A 66 -5.71 9.39 2.97
C TYR A 66 -5.75 7.95 2.50
N LEU A 67 -5.11 7.05 3.23
CA LEU A 67 -5.09 5.61 2.97
C LEU A 67 -5.89 4.90 4.06
N VAL A 68 -6.95 4.18 3.67
CA VAL A 68 -7.92 3.64 4.63
C VAL A 68 -8.38 2.25 4.15
N PRO A 69 -8.50 1.25 5.05
CA PRO A 69 -9.13 -0.02 4.70
C PRO A 69 -10.63 0.21 4.45
N GLU A 70 -11.16 -0.40 3.40
CA GLU A 70 -12.59 -0.31 3.05
C GLU A 70 -13.47 -0.89 4.17
N THR A 71 -13.00 -1.97 4.80
CA THR A 71 -13.64 -2.56 5.97
C THR A 71 -12.92 -2.15 7.25
N SER A 72 -13.63 -1.49 8.16
CA SER A 72 -13.07 -1.07 9.45
C SER A 72 -12.46 -2.24 10.24
N GLY A 73 -11.32 -1.99 10.86
CA GLY A 73 -10.58 -2.98 11.65
C GLY A 73 -9.73 -3.94 10.82
N ARG A 74 -9.72 -3.85 9.48
CA ARG A 74 -8.86 -4.68 8.61
C ARG A 74 -7.41 -4.19 8.49
N GLY A 75 -7.06 -3.08 9.13
CA GLY A 75 -5.69 -2.61 9.23
C GLY A 75 -5.58 -1.12 9.53
N PRO A 76 -4.38 -0.54 9.42
CA PRO A 76 -4.13 0.85 9.81
C PRO A 76 -4.70 1.84 8.78
N SER A 77 -5.11 3.01 9.26
CA SER A 77 -5.44 4.16 8.41
C SER A 77 -4.34 5.21 8.52
N HIS A 78 -3.93 5.79 7.41
CA HIS A 78 -2.85 6.76 7.35
C HIS A 78 -3.29 8.06 6.67
N LYS A 79 -2.82 9.18 7.22
CA LYS A 79 -2.87 10.49 6.55
C LYS A 79 -1.45 10.91 6.23
N ILE A 80 -1.09 10.87 4.96
CA ILE A 80 0.27 11.11 4.47
C ILE A 80 0.28 12.50 3.85
N THR A 81 1.10 13.41 4.38
CA THR A 81 1.28 14.76 3.81
C THR A 81 2.68 14.86 3.24
N VAL A 82 2.78 15.16 1.94
CA VAL A 82 4.05 15.25 1.20
C VAL A 82 4.20 16.62 0.57
N SER A 83 5.40 17.16 0.63
CA SER A 83 5.83 18.34 -0.13
C SER A 83 6.26 17.95 -1.54
N ASP A 84 6.47 18.93 -2.42
CA ASP A 84 6.96 18.67 -3.77
C ASP A 84 8.33 17.97 -3.75
N GLY A 85 8.44 16.85 -4.49
CA GLY A 85 9.63 15.98 -4.50
C GLY A 85 9.86 15.15 -3.23
N GLU A 86 9.07 15.33 -2.17
CA GLU A 86 9.18 14.56 -0.94
C GLU A 86 8.54 13.18 -1.09
N THR A 87 9.24 12.12 -0.69
CA THR A 87 8.67 10.78 -0.59
C THR A 87 8.47 10.38 0.86
N LYS A 88 7.28 9.87 1.18
CA LYS A 88 6.96 9.28 2.49
C LYS A 88 6.33 7.91 2.30
N CYS A 89 6.74 6.96 3.12
CA CYS A 89 6.23 5.60 3.12
C CYS A 89 5.58 5.27 4.46
N VAL A 90 4.52 4.46 4.42
CA VAL A 90 3.83 3.94 5.60
C VAL A 90 3.68 2.43 5.49
N SER A 91 3.73 1.74 6.62
CA SER A 91 3.58 0.29 6.66
C SER A 91 2.12 -0.12 6.84
N LEU A 92 1.74 -1.18 6.13
CA LEU A 92 0.51 -1.94 6.22
C LEU A 92 0.73 -3.33 6.86
N ALA A 93 1.88 -3.63 7.46
CA ALA A 93 2.24 -4.94 8.05
C ALA A 93 1.36 -5.40 9.25
N THR A 94 0.33 -4.62 9.57
CA THR A 94 -0.69 -4.93 10.57
C THR A 94 -2.09 -5.07 9.96
N ALA A 95 -2.21 -4.90 8.64
CA ALA A 95 -3.39 -5.24 7.88
C ALA A 95 -3.59 -6.75 7.87
N TYR A 96 -4.84 -7.16 7.67
CA TYR A 96 -5.13 -8.54 7.34
C TYR A 96 -4.77 -8.77 5.87
N GLU A 97 -4.30 -9.97 5.54
CA GLU A 97 -4.08 -10.40 4.14
C GLU A 97 -5.32 -10.14 3.28
N ASP A 98 -5.08 -9.79 2.01
CA ASP A 98 -6.09 -9.52 0.99
C ASP A 98 -7.11 -8.46 1.43
N SER A 99 -6.67 -7.48 2.23
CA SER A 99 -7.54 -6.40 2.67
C SER A 99 -7.71 -5.38 1.57
N ARG A 100 -8.97 -5.06 1.26
CA ARG A 100 -9.27 -4.01 0.31
C ARG A 100 -9.02 -2.65 0.93
N TYR A 101 -8.10 -1.89 0.34
CA TYR A 101 -7.79 -0.52 0.68
C TYR A 101 -8.27 0.44 -0.39
N TYR A 102 -8.49 1.68 0.02
CA TYR A 102 -8.57 2.79 -0.89
C TYR A 102 -7.67 3.93 -0.43
N TYR A 103 -7.21 4.71 -1.40
CA TYR A 103 -6.56 5.97 -1.13
C TYR A 103 -7.25 7.14 -1.84
N GLN A 104 -7.24 8.30 -1.18
CA GLN A 104 -7.77 9.55 -1.71
C GLN A 104 -6.71 10.64 -1.64
N THR A 105 -6.31 11.13 -2.80
CA THR A 105 -5.43 12.29 -2.94
C THR A 105 -6.22 13.57 -2.77
N GLY A 106 -5.62 14.60 -2.20
CA GLY A 106 -6.19 15.94 -2.10
C GLY A 106 -5.12 17.01 -2.04
N ILE A 107 -5.53 18.25 -2.33
CA ILE A 107 -4.67 19.43 -2.24
C ILE A 107 -5.16 20.25 -1.04
N PRO A 108 -4.35 20.40 0.04
CA PRO A 108 -4.76 21.08 1.25
C PRO A 108 -5.28 22.52 1.03
N LEU A 109 -4.70 23.25 0.07
CA LEU A 109 -5.04 24.66 -0.18
C LEU A 109 -6.44 24.88 -0.76
N ILE A 110 -6.96 23.95 -1.55
CA ILE A 110 -8.24 24.10 -2.24
C ILE A 110 -9.35 23.26 -1.59
N GLY A 111 -9.04 22.49 -0.54
CA GLY A 111 -9.99 21.66 0.20
C GLY A 111 -10.60 20.48 -0.58
N GLY A 112 -10.25 20.32 -1.86
CA GLY A 112 -10.75 19.25 -2.72
C GLY A 112 -10.03 17.92 -2.52
N ARG A 113 -10.79 16.83 -2.63
CA ARG A 113 -10.28 15.46 -2.74
C ARG A 113 -10.63 14.91 -4.12
N TYR A 114 -9.71 14.15 -4.68
CA TYR A 114 -9.94 13.40 -5.91
C TYR A 114 -10.72 12.11 -5.62
N SER A 115 -11.11 11.41 -6.70
CA SER A 115 -11.74 10.10 -6.61
C SER A 115 -10.87 9.11 -5.84
N ALA A 116 -11.52 8.19 -5.12
CA ALA A 116 -10.81 7.11 -4.43
C ALA A 116 -10.29 6.09 -5.44
N GLU A 117 -9.05 5.64 -5.24
CA GLU A 117 -8.39 4.57 -5.98
C GLU A 117 -8.26 3.35 -5.06
N TYR A 118 -8.51 2.14 -5.58
CA TYR A 118 -8.62 0.93 -4.78
C TYR A 118 -7.51 -0.07 -5.11
N PHE A 119 -7.05 -0.79 -4.09
CA PHE A 119 -6.12 -1.89 -4.23
C PHE A 119 -6.33 -2.93 -3.13
N TYR A 120 -5.71 -4.09 -3.27
CA TYR A 120 -5.63 -5.10 -2.21
C TYR A 120 -4.24 -5.03 -1.60
N SER A 121 -4.19 -4.96 -0.27
CA SER A 121 -2.98 -5.11 0.54
C SER A 121 -2.81 -6.54 1.01
#